data_AF-A0A8E2EYZ4-F1
#
_entry.id   AF-A0A8E2EYZ4-F1
#
_cell.length_a   1.000
_cell.length_b   1.000
_cell.length_c   1.000
_cell.angle_alpha   90.00
_cell.angle_beta   90.00
_cell.angle_gamma   90.00
#
_symmetry.space_group_name_H-M   'P 1'
#
loop_
_entity.id
_entity.type
_entity.pdbx_description
1 polymer ?
#
loop_
_entity_poly.entity_id
_entity_poly.type
_entity_poly.pdbx_seq_one_letter_code
_entity_poly.pdbx_strand_id
1 'polypeptide(L)'
;MAEGPAAAPPRPPRYFRNDAELSRRDPYKQLTASLNRLVTEHPPDKIAPGGGLYYGPISVAYLFYTLHKLYPDLTVDDYSMNTWSAAYIEQAQANMKQYAGPTTAACGISDDIMALLALFAASAKDRDTVQELCDYAAVTTDEDASNEWLYGRAGYLYLLRLVRASFVDDDDDNDDDDKKTLELIDDTAAEVIDAVLDAPRPWKWHGKAYLGAAHGAVGIITQVVLTDPTMAPRLEPELAALLSYQFESGNFPSHIPPGKDRLVQFCHGAPGVVASLLSIRRFFPALDDRIERVVARARECVLERGLLTKEPCLCHGISGNALALEDREFEHFLSYTTGHEIKCMERDGVLEKSDDPASLWCGEAGRAWAWAVADKRLEKRFLGPLHYLSFHLPSPNLGDFDLPVHLPSPQPPIEQLTYQKRAARNNTPCHSTSTSSAVSQEENLLAESLLAVSPPAPDPFILQHHRCRRPRPCCGARPASQVGLWVAQANGFGSGSGADEVGKWDGVGDRDVAGMDSAGGGGDGRSGCSLGGEWEVW
;
A
#
# COMPACT_ATOMS: atom_id res chain seq x y z
N MET A 1 -39.20 37.87 -12.74
CA MET A 1 -39.23 36.40 -12.78
C MET A 1 -38.19 35.91 -11.78
N ALA A 2 -38.42 34.81 -11.08
CA ALA A 2 -37.35 34.21 -10.28
C ALA A 2 -36.47 33.37 -11.22
N GLU A 3 -35.17 33.61 -11.24
CA GLU A 3 -34.24 32.73 -11.93
C GLU A 3 -34.18 31.40 -11.16
N GLY A 4 -34.33 30.29 -11.87
CA GLY A 4 -34.15 28.96 -11.28
C GLY A 4 -32.70 28.78 -10.81
N PRO A 5 -32.44 27.89 -9.82
CA PRO A 5 -31.08 27.61 -9.40
C PRO A 5 -30.25 27.17 -10.60
N ALA A 6 -29.11 27.83 -10.82
CA ALA A 6 -28.23 27.53 -11.93
C ALA A 6 -27.84 26.05 -11.91
N ALA A 7 -27.92 25.39 -13.06
CA ALA A 7 -27.52 24.00 -13.19
C ALA A 7 -26.05 23.86 -12.77
N ALA A 8 -25.76 22.89 -11.91
CA ALA A 8 -24.39 22.61 -11.49
C ALA A 8 -23.51 22.36 -12.73
N PRO A 9 -22.26 22.87 -12.76
CA PRO A 9 -21.38 22.69 -13.91
C PRO A 9 -21.20 21.20 -14.21
N PRO A 10 -21.09 20.81 -15.49
CA PRO A 10 -20.89 19.41 -15.86
C PRO A 10 -19.60 18.90 -15.20
N ARG A 11 -19.69 17.76 -14.50
CA ARG A 11 -18.50 17.13 -13.91
C ARG A 11 -17.50 16.79 -15.03
N PRO A 12 -16.19 16.93 -14.82
CA PRO A 12 -15.19 16.56 -15.80
C PRO A 12 -15.31 15.07 -16.19
N PRO A 13 -14.81 14.67 -17.38
CA PRO A 13 -14.75 13.27 -17.75
C PRO A 13 -13.89 12.47 -16.75
N ARG A 14 -14.15 11.17 -16.62
CA ARG A 14 -13.37 10.29 -15.73
C ARG A 14 -12.04 9.81 -16.34
N TYR A 15 -11.86 10.01 -17.64
CA TYR A 15 -10.70 9.61 -18.41
C TYR A 15 -10.53 10.48 -19.65
N PHE A 16 -9.29 10.57 -20.14
CA PHE A 16 -8.94 11.15 -21.44
C PHE A 16 -9.15 10.12 -22.54
N ARG A 17 -9.42 10.58 -23.77
CA ARG A 17 -9.40 9.69 -24.93
C ARG A 17 -7.99 9.23 -25.21
N ASN A 18 -7.84 7.95 -25.52
CA ASN A 18 -6.61 7.35 -25.99
C ASN A 18 -6.56 7.39 -27.53
N ASP A 19 -6.49 8.60 -28.10
CA ASP A 19 -6.48 8.86 -29.55
C ASP A 19 -5.16 9.46 -30.08
N ALA A 20 -4.13 9.54 -29.23
CA ALA A 20 -2.78 9.94 -29.58
C ALA A 20 -1.94 8.79 -30.18
N GLU A 21 -0.82 9.13 -30.84
CA GLU A 21 0.15 8.12 -31.27
C GLU A 21 0.87 7.48 -30.06
N LEU A 22 1.11 6.17 -30.15
CA LEU A 22 1.88 5.43 -29.15
C LEU A 22 3.25 6.07 -28.95
N SER A 23 3.53 6.41 -27.70
CA SER A 23 4.66 7.24 -27.29
C SER A 23 5.34 6.63 -26.07
N ARG A 24 6.49 7.18 -25.67
CA ARG A 24 7.21 6.73 -24.46
C ARG A 24 8.07 7.82 -23.85
N ARG A 25 8.68 7.50 -22.72
CA ARG A 25 9.64 8.33 -21.98
C ARG A 25 10.82 7.46 -21.55
N ASP A 26 11.89 8.09 -21.09
CA ASP A 26 13.07 7.45 -20.49
C ASP A 26 12.73 7.00 -19.05
N PRO A 27 12.59 5.69 -18.75
CA PRO A 27 12.03 5.24 -17.48
C PRO A 27 12.91 5.60 -16.29
N TYR A 28 14.23 5.33 -16.35
CA TYR A 28 15.19 5.74 -15.33
C TYR A 28 15.11 7.23 -14.98
N LYS A 29 15.01 8.13 -15.98
CA LYS A 29 14.86 9.56 -15.72
C LYS A 29 13.53 9.91 -15.06
N GLN A 30 12.42 9.24 -15.41
CA GLN A 30 11.13 9.48 -14.77
C GLN A 30 11.05 8.90 -13.35
N LEU A 31 11.61 7.71 -13.11
CA LEU A 31 11.82 7.15 -11.77
C LEU A 31 12.63 8.11 -10.90
N THR A 32 13.80 8.54 -11.38
CA THR A 32 14.67 9.47 -10.66
C THR A 32 13.95 10.79 -10.37
N ALA A 33 13.20 11.34 -11.32
CA ALA A 33 12.41 12.56 -11.10
C ALA A 33 11.24 12.34 -10.13
N SER A 34 10.66 11.13 -10.08
CA SER A 34 9.57 10.74 -9.18
C SER A 34 10.07 10.61 -7.74
N LEU A 35 11.17 9.89 -7.51
CA LEU A 35 11.81 9.78 -6.20
C LEU A 35 12.29 11.12 -5.64
N ASN A 36 12.85 12.00 -6.49
CA ASN A 36 13.24 13.34 -6.05
C ASN A 36 12.03 14.20 -5.64
N ARG A 37 10.89 14.14 -6.33
CA ARG A 37 9.66 14.80 -5.87
C ARG A 37 9.16 14.21 -4.56
N LEU A 38 9.14 12.88 -4.44
CA LEU A 38 8.70 12.18 -3.23
C LEU A 38 9.45 12.67 -1.98
N VAL A 39 10.79 12.75 -2.01
CA VAL A 39 11.55 13.19 -0.81
C VAL A 39 11.56 14.70 -0.59
N THR A 40 11.37 15.53 -1.64
CA THR A 40 11.40 17.00 -1.49
C THR A 40 10.02 17.60 -1.18
N GLU A 41 8.98 17.09 -1.82
CA GLU A 41 7.59 17.53 -1.63
C GLU A 41 6.94 16.78 -0.43
N HIS A 42 7.31 15.52 -0.19
CA HIS A 42 6.78 14.66 0.90
C HIS A 42 7.88 14.00 1.79
N PRO A 43 8.83 14.76 2.37
CA PRO A 43 9.79 14.21 3.34
C PRO A 43 9.08 13.61 4.58
N PRO A 44 9.73 12.70 5.34
CA PRO A 44 9.11 11.94 6.42
C PRO A 44 8.32 12.78 7.42
N ASP A 45 8.85 13.94 7.83
CA ASP A 45 8.23 14.84 8.82
C ASP A 45 6.88 15.44 8.39
N LYS A 46 6.57 15.41 7.08
CA LYS A 46 5.33 15.97 6.50
C LYS A 46 4.29 14.91 6.12
N ILE A 47 4.63 13.62 6.12
CA ILE A 47 3.65 12.58 5.83
C ILE A 47 2.81 12.31 7.09
N ALA A 48 1.48 12.35 6.92
CA ALA A 48 0.54 12.02 7.98
C ALA A 48 0.67 10.54 8.38
N PRO A 49 0.70 10.20 9.68
CA PRO A 49 0.73 8.81 10.11
C PRO A 49 -0.62 8.12 9.86
N GLY A 50 -0.59 6.94 9.24
CA GLY A 50 -1.76 6.07 9.14
C GLY A 50 -1.85 5.27 7.83
N GLY A 51 -2.54 4.12 7.88
CA GLY A 51 -2.94 3.34 6.71
C GLY A 51 -1.89 2.36 6.15
N GLY A 52 -0.90 1.97 6.94
CA GLY A 52 -0.08 0.77 6.70
C GLY A 52 0.68 0.75 5.38
N LEU A 53 0.64 -0.36 4.65
CA LEU A 53 1.28 -0.49 3.32
C LEU A 53 0.51 0.22 2.20
N TYR A 54 -0.66 0.80 2.50
CA TYR A 54 -1.50 1.47 1.51
C TYR A 54 -1.23 2.99 1.45
N TYR A 55 -1.29 3.66 2.61
CA TYR A 55 -1.14 5.11 2.79
C TYR A 55 0.07 5.46 3.66
N GLY A 56 0.35 6.75 3.83
CA GLY A 56 1.23 7.24 4.90
C GLY A 56 2.69 6.74 4.81
N PRO A 57 3.45 6.84 5.91
CA PRO A 57 4.90 6.66 5.87
C PRO A 57 5.34 5.21 5.64
N ILE A 58 4.61 4.22 6.14
CA ILE A 58 4.99 2.80 6.01
C ILE A 58 4.88 2.36 4.53
N SER A 59 3.87 2.82 3.80
CA SER A 59 3.74 2.57 2.35
C SER A 59 4.91 3.15 1.55
N VAL A 60 5.42 4.32 1.93
CA VAL A 60 6.57 4.98 1.30
C VAL A 60 7.88 4.28 1.67
N ALA A 61 8.04 3.87 2.94
CA ALA A 61 9.18 3.05 3.36
C ALA A 61 9.26 1.74 2.57
N TYR A 62 8.13 1.05 2.39
CA TYR A 62 8.06 -0.20 1.66
C TYR A 62 8.46 -0.06 0.18
N LEU A 63 8.13 1.06 -0.48
CA LEU A 63 8.70 1.38 -1.79
C LEU A 63 10.22 1.44 -1.72
N PHE A 64 10.78 2.24 -0.81
CA PHE A 64 12.22 2.49 -0.75
C PHE A 64 13.02 1.21 -0.41
N TYR A 65 12.53 0.38 0.50
CA TYR A 65 13.04 -0.97 0.77
C TYR A 65 13.07 -1.84 -0.49
N THR A 66 11.95 -1.89 -1.21
CA THR A 66 11.79 -2.72 -2.43
C THR A 66 12.69 -2.22 -3.56
N LEU A 67 12.78 -0.91 -3.76
CA LEU A 67 13.66 -0.32 -4.77
C LEU A 67 15.14 -0.46 -4.42
N HIS A 68 15.53 -0.46 -3.14
CA HIS A 68 16.93 -0.69 -2.75
C HIS A 68 17.46 -2.05 -3.23
N LYS A 69 16.64 -3.11 -3.13
CA LYS A 69 16.98 -4.43 -3.69
C LYS A 69 17.20 -4.41 -5.21
N LEU A 70 16.50 -3.53 -5.93
CA LEU A 70 16.55 -3.41 -7.39
C LEU A 70 17.65 -2.46 -7.90
N TYR A 71 18.03 -1.44 -7.12
CA TYR A 71 19.05 -0.44 -7.44
C TYR A 71 19.89 -0.13 -6.18
N PRO A 72 20.81 -1.03 -5.76
CA PRO A 72 21.55 -0.87 -4.51
C PRO A 72 22.39 0.42 -4.47
N ASP A 73 22.96 0.82 -5.62
CA ASP A 73 23.82 2.00 -5.78
C ASP A 73 23.07 3.32 -6.02
N LEU A 74 21.73 3.31 -6.15
CA LEU A 74 20.96 4.50 -6.47
C LEU A 74 20.70 5.36 -5.22
N THR A 75 21.21 6.59 -5.26
CA THR A 75 20.99 7.61 -4.24
C THR A 75 19.93 8.63 -4.65
N VAL A 76 19.20 9.16 -3.67
CA VAL A 76 18.25 10.27 -3.81
C VAL A 76 18.62 11.32 -2.77
N ASP A 77 18.87 12.57 -3.20
CA ASP A 77 19.45 13.65 -2.36
C ASP A 77 20.72 13.18 -1.59
N ASP A 78 21.67 12.56 -2.30
CA ASP A 78 22.91 11.93 -1.80
C ASP A 78 22.74 10.77 -0.78
N TYR A 79 21.52 10.43 -0.32
CA TYR A 79 21.26 9.29 0.57
C TYR A 79 20.84 8.02 -0.19
N SER A 80 21.18 6.84 0.35
CA SER A 80 20.72 5.56 -0.23
C SER A 80 19.22 5.36 -0.04
N MET A 81 18.59 4.56 -0.90
CA MET A 81 17.17 4.23 -0.73
C MET A 81 16.88 3.46 0.57
N ASN A 82 17.83 2.67 1.10
CA ASN A 82 17.66 2.05 2.42
C ASN A 82 17.61 3.09 3.55
N THR A 83 18.42 4.16 3.44
CA THR A 83 18.41 5.29 4.37
C THR A 83 17.06 6.01 4.36
N TRP A 84 16.47 6.22 3.18
CA TRP A 84 15.11 6.76 3.08
C TRP A 84 14.06 5.83 3.67
N SER A 85 14.13 4.52 3.38
CA SER A 85 13.24 3.52 3.98
C SER A 85 13.26 3.58 5.51
N ALA A 86 14.46 3.59 6.10
CA ALA A 86 14.64 3.70 7.55
C ALA A 86 14.06 5.00 8.12
N ALA A 87 14.21 6.15 7.44
CA ALA A 87 13.67 7.43 7.90
C ALA A 87 12.13 7.48 7.89
N TYR A 88 11.47 6.84 6.92
CA TYR A 88 10.01 6.70 6.92
C TYR A 88 9.52 5.65 7.94
N ILE A 89 10.31 4.60 8.24
CA ILE A 89 10.04 3.67 9.37
C ILE A 89 10.15 4.41 10.71
N GLU A 90 11.18 5.24 10.91
CA GLU A 90 11.35 6.04 12.14
C GLU A 90 10.17 7.00 12.35
N GLN A 91 9.68 7.66 11.29
CA GLN A 91 8.46 8.47 11.34
C GLN A 91 7.23 7.64 11.77
N ALA A 92 7.06 6.41 11.28
CA ALA A 92 5.96 5.54 11.70
C ALA A 92 6.09 5.13 13.18
N GLN A 93 7.29 4.69 13.60
CA GLN A 93 7.58 4.30 14.98
C GLN A 93 7.39 5.46 15.96
N ALA A 94 7.80 6.68 15.60
CA ALA A 94 7.57 7.89 16.41
C ALA A 94 6.08 8.18 16.66
N ASN A 95 5.22 7.80 15.71
CA ASN A 95 3.77 7.98 15.80
C ASN A 95 3.01 6.74 16.30
N MET A 96 3.68 5.62 16.58
CA MET A 96 3.07 4.31 16.91
C MET A 96 1.94 4.36 17.96
N LYS A 97 2.03 5.27 18.95
CA LYS A 97 1.02 5.46 20.01
C LYS A 97 -0.31 6.07 19.54
N GLN A 98 -0.40 6.49 18.28
CA GLN A 98 -1.61 7.04 17.67
C GLN A 98 -2.36 6.00 16.81
N TYR A 99 -1.70 4.90 16.45
CA TYR A 99 -2.34 3.84 15.67
C TYR A 99 -3.35 3.08 16.52
N ALA A 100 -4.46 2.71 15.90
CA ALA A 100 -5.28 1.62 16.41
C ALA A 100 -4.47 0.31 16.30
N GLY A 101 -4.68 -0.62 17.23
CA GLY A 101 -4.25 -2.00 17.02
C GLY A 101 -5.20 -2.75 16.09
N PRO A 102 -4.79 -3.91 15.56
CA PRO A 102 -5.63 -4.74 14.70
C PRO A 102 -6.99 -5.06 15.30
N THR A 103 -8.01 -5.10 14.44
CA THR A 103 -9.38 -5.48 14.79
C THR A 103 -9.99 -6.36 13.70
N THR A 104 -11.07 -7.08 14.03
CA THR A 104 -11.84 -7.85 13.04
C THR A 104 -12.30 -7.01 11.84
N ALA A 105 -12.59 -5.73 12.06
CA ALA A 105 -12.98 -4.77 11.01
C ALA A 105 -11.79 -4.12 10.26
N ALA A 106 -10.56 -4.25 10.78
CA ALA A 106 -9.34 -3.71 10.21
C ALA A 106 -8.12 -4.56 10.63
N CYS A 107 -7.83 -5.57 9.82
CA CYS A 107 -6.71 -6.50 9.98
C CYS A 107 -6.04 -6.86 8.62
N GLY A 108 -6.13 -5.95 7.64
CA GLY A 108 -5.51 -6.11 6.31
C GLY A 108 -4.24 -5.26 6.14
N ILE A 109 -3.79 -5.06 4.89
CA ILE A 109 -2.54 -4.34 4.62
C ILE A 109 -2.54 -2.86 5.02
N SER A 110 -3.69 -2.26 5.33
CA SER A 110 -3.77 -0.88 5.84
C SER A 110 -3.68 -0.77 7.36
N ASP A 111 -3.61 -1.89 8.10
CA ASP A 111 -3.33 -1.82 9.54
C ASP A 111 -1.88 -1.37 9.77
N ASP A 112 -1.70 -0.27 10.52
CA ASP A 112 -0.38 0.33 10.73
C ASP A 112 0.55 -0.53 11.59
N ILE A 113 0.03 -1.28 12.55
CA ILE A 113 0.86 -2.10 13.46
C ILE A 113 1.40 -3.32 12.70
N MET A 114 0.52 -4.10 12.06
CA MET A 114 0.95 -5.27 11.30
C MET A 114 1.76 -4.92 10.05
N ALA A 115 1.45 -3.80 9.37
CA ALA A 115 2.28 -3.31 8.27
C ALA A 115 3.69 -2.91 8.74
N LEU A 116 3.81 -2.26 9.90
CA LEU A 116 5.09 -1.86 10.48
C LEU A 116 5.90 -3.06 10.97
N LEU A 117 5.27 -4.02 11.66
CA LEU A 117 5.89 -5.29 12.07
C LEU A 117 6.38 -6.08 10.86
N ALA A 118 5.52 -6.26 9.84
CA ALA A 118 5.88 -7.01 8.64
C ALA A 118 7.03 -6.36 7.85
N LEU A 119 7.02 -5.03 7.69
CA LEU A 119 8.11 -4.33 7.02
C LEU A 119 9.40 -4.34 7.86
N PHE A 120 9.31 -4.19 9.17
CA PHE A 120 10.48 -4.23 10.06
C PHE A 120 11.13 -5.62 10.05
N ALA A 121 10.36 -6.69 10.27
CA ALA A 121 10.82 -8.08 10.21
C ALA A 121 11.48 -8.40 8.85
N ALA A 122 10.83 -8.03 7.74
CA ALA A 122 11.37 -8.20 6.39
C ALA A 122 12.64 -7.37 6.12
N SER A 123 12.80 -6.22 6.79
CA SER A 123 13.99 -5.37 6.64
C SER A 123 15.19 -5.82 7.48
N ALA A 124 14.94 -6.48 8.61
CA ALA A 124 15.97 -6.84 9.59
C ALA A 124 16.28 -8.34 9.67
N LYS A 125 15.50 -9.21 9.01
CA LYS A 125 15.37 -10.66 9.32
C LYS A 125 15.11 -10.90 10.83
N ASP A 126 14.31 -10.04 11.47
CA ASP A 126 14.07 -10.10 12.91
C ASP A 126 12.97 -11.11 13.27
N ARG A 127 13.37 -12.22 13.92
CA ARG A 127 12.52 -13.39 14.22
C ARG A 127 11.51 -13.12 15.35
N ASP A 128 11.87 -12.31 16.35
CA ASP A 128 10.95 -11.94 17.44
C ASP A 128 9.78 -11.10 16.88
N THR A 129 10.05 -10.18 15.95
CA THR A 129 9.02 -9.41 15.22
C THR A 129 8.13 -10.31 14.35
N VAL A 130 8.62 -11.44 13.84
CA VAL A 130 7.76 -12.43 13.15
C VAL A 130 6.74 -13.03 14.12
N GLN A 131 7.17 -13.39 15.34
CA GLN A 131 6.24 -13.90 16.35
C GLN A 131 5.22 -12.82 16.74
N GLU A 132 5.62 -11.56 16.95
CA GLU A 132 4.68 -10.46 17.23
C GLU A 132 3.67 -10.23 16.09
N LEU A 133 4.06 -10.44 14.82
CA LEU A 133 3.12 -10.42 13.70
C LEU A 133 2.18 -11.64 13.74
N CYS A 134 2.73 -12.85 13.88
CA CYS A 134 1.99 -14.10 13.89
C CYS A 134 0.97 -14.19 15.04
N ASP A 135 1.25 -13.59 16.20
CA ASP A 135 0.30 -13.54 17.34
C ASP A 135 -1.02 -12.82 16.98
N TYR A 136 -1.04 -11.94 15.96
CA TYR A 136 -2.28 -11.35 15.43
C TYR A 136 -3.15 -12.30 14.62
N ALA A 137 -2.72 -13.56 14.40
CA ALA A 137 -3.57 -14.62 13.89
C ALA A 137 -4.91 -14.67 14.64
N ALA A 138 -4.87 -14.55 15.98
CA ALA A 138 -6.05 -14.55 16.85
C ALA A 138 -7.08 -13.43 16.58
N VAL A 139 -6.69 -12.33 15.92
CA VAL A 139 -7.62 -11.28 15.47
C VAL A 139 -8.21 -11.60 14.09
N THR A 140 -7.46 -12.34 13.27
CA THR A 140 -7.83 -12.69 11.90
C THR A 140 -8.61 -14.01 11.80
N THR A 141 -8.45 -14.95 12.74
CA THR A 141 -9.19 -16.21 12.79
C THR A 141 -10.51 -16.13 13.55
N ASP A 142 -10.75 -15.03 14.28
CA ASP A 142 -12.08 -14.66 14.81
C ASP A 142 -13.13 -14.63 13.69
N GLU A 143 -14.34 -15.13 13.94
CA GLU A 143 -15.36 -15.32 12.90
C GLU A 143 -15.82 -14.02 12.22
N ASP A 144 -15.91 -12.91 12.99
CA ASP A 144 -16.35 -11.60 12.50
C ASP A 144 -15.28 -10.88 11.65
N ALA A 145 -14.05 -11.41 11.57
CA ALA A 145 -12.98 -10.76 10.82
C ALA A 145 -13.30 -10.63 9.31
N SER A 146 -12.97 -9.47 8.74
CA SER A 146 -13.19 -9.22 7.32
C SER A 146 -12.29 -10.11 6.46
N ASN A 147 -12.72 -10.42 5.24
CA ASN A 147 -11.98 -11.34 4.37
C ASN A 147 -11.11 -10.64 3.32
N GLU A 148 -11.41 -9.39 2.97
CA GLU A 148 -10.79 -8.72 1.81
C GLU A 148 -9.38 -8.19 2.08
N TRP A 149 -8.73 -7.59 1.06
CA TRP A 149 -7.29 -7.38 1.09
C TRP A 149 -6.85 -6.08 1.77
N LEU A 150 -7.70 -5.04 1.85
CA LEU A 150 -7.29 -3.79 2.48
C LEU A 150 -7.40 -3.85 4.01
N TYR A 151 -8.49 -4.41 4.52
CA TYR A 151 -8.89 -4.42 5.93
C TYR A 151 -9.14 -5.82 6.52
N GLY A 152 -8.88 -6.91 5.79
CA GLY A 152 -9.19 -8.28 6.22
C GLY A 152 -8.09 -9.34 6.06
N ARG A 153 -8.47 -10.59 6.32
CA ARG A 153 -7.63 -11.80 6.29
C ARG A 153 -6.74 -11.91 5.03
N ALA A 154 -7.26 -11.61 3.84
CA ALA A 154 -6.48 -11.63 2.61
C ALA A 154 -5.34 -10.60 2.60
N GLY A 155 -5.48 -9.50 3.33
CA GLY A 155 -4.43 -8.52 3.56
C GLY A 155 -3.36 -9.03 4.52
N TYR A 156 -3.76 -9.68 5.62
CA TYR A 156 -2.82 -10.35 6.52
C TYR A 156 -1.99 -11.44 5.81
N LEU A 157 -2.62 -12.25 4.94
CA LEU A 157 -1.90 -13.21 4.08
C LEU A 157 -0.84 -12.54 3.17
N TYR A 158 -1.06 -11.30 2.73
CA TYR A 158 -0.04 -10.54 1.99
C TYR A 158 1.13 -10.13 2.90
N LEU A 159 0.87 -9.72 4.15
CA LEU A 159 1.89 -9.36 5.13
C LEU A 159 2.75 -10.56 5.53
N LEU A 160 2.14 -11.72 5.79
CA LEU A 160 2.86 -12.97 6.06
C LEU A 160 3.82 -13.34 4.91
N ARG A 161 3.37 -13.26 3.65
CA ARG A 161 4.25 -13.51 2.49
C ARG A 161 5.36 -12.48 2.32
N LEU A 162 5.15 -11.22 2.72
CA LEU A 162 6.20 -10.19 2.69
C LEU A 162 7.34 -10.53 3.66
N VAL A 163 6.99 -10.95 4.87
CA VAL A 163 7.97 -11.45 5.86
C VAL A 163 8.64 -12.71 5.34
N ARG A 164 7.85 -13.72 4.93
CA ARG A 164 8.34 -15.02 4.43
C ARG A 164 9.39 -14.88 3.32
N ALA A 165 9.18 -13.98 2.37
CA ALA A 165 10.11 -13.70 1.26
C ALA A 165 11.45 -13.08 1.69
N SER A 166 11.66 -12.85 2.99
CA SER A 166 12.95 -12.41 3.57
C SER A 166 13.63 -13.53 4.38
N PHE A 167 12.97 -14.66 4.61
CA PHE A 167 13.49 -15.84 5.31
C PHE A 167 13.70 -17.06 4.39
N VAL A 168 13.48 -16.90 3.09
CA VAL A 168 13.83 -17.90 2.06
C VAL A 168 15.11 -17.47 1.34
N ASP A 169 16.22 -18.15 1.63
CA ASP A 169 17.46 -18.03 0.86
C ASP A 169 17.46 -19.07 -0.30
N ASP A 170 18.00 -18.68 -1.47
CA ASP A 170 17.77 -19.37 -2.77
C ASP A 170 18.27 -20.82 -2.85
N ASP A 171 19.25 -21.22 -2.01
CA ASP A 171 19.90 -22.54 -1.99
C ASP A 171 19.34 -23.51 -0.90
N ASP A 172 18.31 -23.10 -0.14
CA ASP A 172 17.78 -23.80 1.06
C ASP A 172 18.79 -24.04 2.22
N ASP A 173 19.90 -23.32 2.23
CA ASP A 173 20.89 -23.30 3.33
C ASP A 173 20.42 -22.47 4.54
N ASN A 174 19.10 -22.23 4.66
CA ASN A 174 18.45 -21.53 5.77
C ASN A 174 18.82 -22.17 7.12
N ASP A 175 19.14 -21.39 8.16
CA ASP A 175 19.52 -21.96 9.46
C ASP A 175 18.34 -22.63 10.19
N ASP A 176 18.63 -23.43 11.22
CA ASP A 176 17.60 -24.16 11.98
C ASP A 176 16.51 -23.24 12.56
N ASP A 177 16.79 -21.97 12.85
CA ASP A 177 15.84 -21.01 13.42
C ASP A 177 15.08 -20.24 12.33
N ASP A 178 15.69 -19.94 11.18
CA ASP A 178 14.98 -19.46 9.99
C ASP A 178 14.00 -20.52 9.48
N LYS A 179 14.37 -21.81 9.50
CA LYS A 179 13.45 -22.92 9.17
C LYS A 179 12.23 -22.96 10.11
N LYS A 180 12.42 -22.82 11.43
CA LYS A 180 11.31 -22.66 12.40
C LYS A 180 10.48 -21.39 12.15
N THR A 181 11.11 -20.31 11.69
CA THR A 181 10.43 -19.05 11.38
C THR A 181 9.55 -19.19 10.14
N LEU A 182 10.00 -19.93 9.12
CA LEU A 182 9.19 -20.32 7.96
C LEU A 182 8.02 -21.25 8.35
N GLU A 183 8.28 -22.28 9.17
CA GLU A 183 7.24 -23.17 9.70
C GLU A 183 6.14 -22.39 10.44
N LEU A 184 6.52 -21.48 11.34
CA LEU A 184 5.59 -20.59 12.06
C LEU A 184 4.73 -19.75 11.10
N ILE A 185 5.34 -19.15 10.06
CA ILE A 185 4.60 -18.34 9.08
C ILE A 185 3.63 -19.19 8.26
N ASP A 186 4.04 -20.40 7.86
CA ASP A 186 3.22 -21.28 7.02
C ASP A 186 2.07 -21.93 7.80
N ASP A 187 2.28 -22.35 9.05
CA ASP A 187 1.21 -22.79 9.95
C ASP A 187 0.22 -21.65 10.21
N THR A 188 0.71 -20.44 10.52
CA THR A 188 -0.12 -19.23 10.71
C THR A 188 -0.95 -18.93 9.44
N ALA A 189 -0.34 -19.06 8.27
CA ALA A 189 -1.00 -18.83 7.00
C ALA A 189 -2.10 -19.87 6.71
N ALA A 190 -1.90 -21.14 7.10
CA ALA A 190 -2.88 -22.20 6.94
C ALA A 190 -4.14 -21.95 7.79
N GLU A 191 -4.00 -21.58 9.08
CA GLU A 191 -5.14 -21.24 9.94
C GLU A 191 -6.00 -20.10 9.36
N VAL A 192 -5.33 -19.06 8.82
CA VAL A 192 -6.01 -17.90 8.20
C VAL A 192 -6.69 -18.28 6.89
N ILE A 193 -6.10 -19.19 6.10
CA ILE A 193 -6.70 -19.71 4.87
C ILE A 193 -7.98 -20.48 5.17
N ASP A 194 -7.98 -21.40 6.14
CA ASP A 194 -9.21 -22.13 6.47
C ASP A 194 -10.27 -21.19 7.06
N ALA A 195 -9.90 -20.18 7.88
CA ALA A 195 -10.82 -19.14 8.31
C ALA A 195 -11.41 -18.30 7.14
N VAL A 196 -10.64 -18.03 6.08
CA VAL A 196 -11.15 -17.41 4.83
C VAL A 196 -12.10 -18.33 4.07
N LEU A 197 -11.85 -19.65 4.11
CA LEU A 197 -12.59 -20.62 3.33
C LEU A 197 -13.93 -21.00 3.96
N ASP A 198 -13.97 -21.14 5.29
CA ASP A 198 -15.18 -21.40 6.09
C ASP A 198 -16.08 -20.16 6.25
N ALA A 199 -15.54 -18.95 6.04
CA ALA A 199 -16.32 -17.72 6.10
C ALA A 199 -17.55 -17.70 5.14
N PRO A 200 -18.71 -17.19 5.57
CA PRO A 200 -19.95 -17.22 4.77
C PRO A 200 -19.84 -16.60 3.37
N ARG A 201 -20.38 -17.31 2.37
CA ARG A 201 -20.32 -16.92 0.94
C ARG A 201 -21.62 -16.31 0.41
N PRO A 202 -21.56 -15.40 -0.59
CA PRO A 202 -20.34 -14.74 -1.07
C PRO A 202 -19.74 -13.83 0.01
N TRP A 203 -18.41 -13.72 0.05
CA TRP A 203 -17.72 -12.82 0.97
C TRP A 203 -18.24 -11.37 0.79
N LYS A 204 -18.35 -10.62 1.90
CA LYS A 204 -18.87 -9.25 1.91
C LYS A 204 -17.97 -8.31 2.70
N TRP A 205 -17.87 -7.08 2.21
CA TRP A 205 -17.30 -5.95 2.94
C TRP A 205 -18.36 -4.84 2.96
N HIS A 206 -18.60 -4.23 4.13
CA HIS A 206 -19.77 -3.36 4.41
C HIS A 206 -21.10 -3.86 3.79
N GLY A 207 -21.38 -5.17 3.95
CA GLY A 207 -22.59 -5.84 3.49
C GLY A 207 -22.69 -6.10 1.97
N LYS A 208 -21.75 -5.60 1.15
CA LYS A 208 -21.75 -5.76 -0.32
C LYS A 208 -20.78 -6.86 -0.75
N ALA A 209 -21.17 -7.67 -1.72
CA ALA A 209 -20.31 -8.70 -2.32
C ALA A 209 -19.45 -8.05 -3.43
N TYR A 210 -18.33 -7.44 -3.06
CA TYR A 210 -17.40 -6.84 -4.02
C TYR A 210 -16.70 -7.89 -4.89
N LEU A 211 -16.40 -7.53 -6.13
CA LEU A 211 -15.73 -8.40 -7.10
C LEU A 211 -14.23 -8.12 -7.22
N GLY A 212 -13.84 -6.84 -7.26
CA GLY A 212 -12.48 -6.38 -7.61
C GLY A 212 -11.33 -6.78 -6.67
N ALA A 213 -10.11 -6.37 -7.02
CA ALA A 213 -8.88 -6.87 -6.39
C ALA A 213 -8.60 -6.34 -4.97
N ALA A 214 -9.17 -5.18 -4.58
CA ALA A 214 -9.03 -4.65 -3.23
C ALA A 214 -10.06 -5.30 -2.28
N HIS A 215 -11.33 -4.90 -2.39
CA HIS A 215 -12.39 -5.26 -1.44
C HIS A 215 -13.14 -6.57 -1.75
N GLY A 216 -12.78 -7.27 -2.83
CA GLY A 216 -13.64 -8.26 -3.46
C GLY A 216 -13.06 -9.66 -3.63
N ALA A 217 -13.92 -10.57 -4.06
CA ALA A 217 -13.64 -12.01 -4.16
C ALA A 217 -12.45 -12.35 -5.08
N VAL A 218 -12.20 -11.58 -6.15
CA VAL A 218 -11.01 -11.77 -6.99
C VAL A 218 -9.73 -11.45 -6.21
N GLY A 219 -9.76 -10.41 -5.37
CA GLY A 219 -8.68 -10.10 -4.43
C GLY A 219 -8.43 -11.26 -3.46
N ILE A 220 -9.49 -11.72 -2.78
CA ILE A 220 -9.40 -12.80 -1.77
C ILE A 220 -8.82 -14.09 -2.37
N ILE A 221 -9.35 -14.55 -3.51
CA ILE A 221 -8.85 -15.73 -4.23
C ILE A 221 -7.37 -15.54 -4.62
N THR A 222 -6.97 -14.33 -5.04
CA THR A 222 -5.58 -14.03 -5.37
C THR A 222 -4.66 -14.22 -4.17
N GLN A 223 -5.03 -13.72 -2.99
CA GLN A 223 -4.17 -13.80 -1.81
C GLN A 223 -4.10 -15.22 -1.24
N VAL A 224 -5.21 -15.97 -1.23
CA VAL A 224 -5.20 -17.39 -0.83
C VAL A 224 -4.31 -18.21 -1.76
N VAL A 225 -4.49 -18.12 -3.07
CA VAL A 225 -3.76 -18.95 -4.06
C VAL A 225 -2.28 -18.55 -4.22
N LEU A 226 -1.92 -17.30 -3.91
CA LEU A 226 -0.50 -16.89 -3.84
C LEU A 226 0.19 -17.30 -2.53
N THR A 227 -0.57 -17.68 -1.50
CA THR A 227 -0.02 -18.27 -0.26
C THR A 227 0.01 -19.79 -0.35
N ASP A 228 -1.12 -20.43 -0.63
CA ASP A 228 -1.22 -21.87 -0.88
C ASP A 228 -1.83 -22.16 -2.28
N PRO A 229 -0.98 -22.47 -3.28
CA PRO A 229 -1.42 -22.92 -4.59
C PRO A 229 -2.34 -24.16 -4.58
N THR A 230 -2.28 -25.01 -3.56
CA THR A 230 -3.12 -26.24 -3.48
C THR A 230 -4.59 -25.93 -3.22
N MET A 231 -4.92 -24.70 -2.80
CA MET A 231 -6.31 -24.23 -2.66
C MET A 231 -6.98 -23.87 -4.00
N ALA A 232 -6.24 -23.72 -5.10
CA ALA A 232 -6.82 -23.31 -6.39
C ALA A 232 -7.98 -24.21 -6.87
N PRO A 233 -7.93 -25.56 -6.79
CA PRO A 233 -9.07 -26.42 -7.16
C PRO A 233 -10.31 -26.24 -6.27
N ARG A 234 -10.18 -25.82 -4.99
CA ARG A 234 -11.33 -25.48 -4.13
C ARG A 234 -12.02 -24.18 -4.60
N LEU A 235 -11.26 -23.26 -5.21
CA LEU A 235 -11.71 -21.93 -5.61
C LEU A 235 -12.06 -21.78 -7.10
N GLU A 236 -11.69 -22.76 -7.94
CA GLU A 236 -11.93 -22.73 -9.40
C GLU A 236 -13.42 -22.49 -9.77
N PRO A 237 -14.43 -23.11 -9.12
CA PRO A 237 -15.83 -22.87 -9.47
C PRO A 237 -16.28 -21.44 -9.15
N GLU A 238 -15.75 -20.82 -8.09
CA GLU A 238 -16.06 -19.45 -7.71
C GLU A 238 -15.37 -18.45 -8.66
N LEU A 239 -14.10 -18.67 -8.99
CA LEU A 239 -13.40 -17.89 -10.01
C LEU A 239 -14.11 -17.99 -11.37
N ALA A 240 -14.55 -19.19 -11.77
CA ALA A 240 -15.34 -19.39 -12.98
C ALA A 240 -16.72 -18.69 -12.94
N ALA A 241 -17.31 -18.49 -11.76
CA ALA A 241 -18.52 -17.68 -11.62
C ALA A 241 -18.21 -16.18 -11.72
N LEU A 242 -17.15 -15.68 -11.07
CA LEU A 242 -16.73 -14.28 -11.10
C LEU A 242 -16.38 -13.81 -12.52
N LEU A 243 -15.71 -14.66 -13.29
CA LEU A 243 -15.39 -14.44 -14.71
C LEU A 243 -16.63 -14.39 -15.64
N SER A 244 -17.83 -14.65 -15.13
CA SER A 244 -19.09 -14.52 -15.89
C SER A 244 -19.70 -13.12 -15.80
N TYR A 245 -19.23 -12.27 -14.87
CA TYR A 245 -19.72 -10.90 -14.68
C TYR A 245 -18.98 -9.85 -15.50
N GLN A 246 -18.18 -10.25 -16.51
CA GLN A 246 -17.54 -9.30 -17.42
C GLN A 246 -18.61 -8.64 -18.32
N PHE A 247 -18.68 -7.31 -18.30
CA PHE A 247 -19.58 -6.52 -19.14
C PHE A 247 -19.28 -6.70 -20.64
N GLU A 248 -20.21 -6.29 -21.51
CA GLU A 248 -20.03 -6.26 -22.97
C GLU A 248 -18.80 -5.42 -23.40
N SER A 249 -18.51 -4.37 -22.63
CA SER A 249 -17.35 -3.49 -22.76
C SER A 249 -16.00 -4.10 -22.34
N GLY A 250 -15.98 -5.34 -21.84
CA GLY A 250 -14.79 -5.98 -21.28
C GLY A 250 -14.47 -5.60 -19.83
N ASN A 251 -15.17 -4.62 -19.25
CA ASN A 251 -14.96 -4.22 -17.85
C ASN A 251 -15.64 -5.18 -16.85
N PHE A 252 -15.40 -4.97 -15.55
CA PHE A 252 -16.05 -5.69 -14.45
C PHE A 252 -16.81 -4.74 -13.51
N PRO A 253 -17.91 -5.17 -12.87
CA PRO A 253 -18.58 -4.40 -11.85
C PRO A 253 -17.74 -4.31 -10.57
N SER A 254 -17.94 -3.26 -9.78
CA SER A 254 -17.35 -3.14 -8.44
C SER A 254 -17.84 -4.23 -7.48
N HIS A 255 -19.12 -4.58 -7.56
CA HIS A 255 -19.79 -5.56 -6.70
C HIS A 255 -20.94 -6.26 -7.44
N ILE A 256 -21.42 -7.35 -6.84
CA ILE A 256 -22.56 -8.16 -7.29
C ILE A 256 -23.77 -7.88 -6.34
N PRO A 257 -25.00 -7.66 -6.85
CA PRO A 257 -25.40 -7.63 -8.26
C PRO A 257 -24.72 -6.50 -9.06
N PRO A 258 -24.47 -6.67 -10.37
CA PRO A 258 -23.74 -5.69 -11.18
C PRO A 258 -24.39 -4.31 -11.19
N GLY A 259 -23.60 -3.31 -10.75
CA GLY A 259 -23.96 -1.89 -10.84
C GLY A 259 -23.63 -1.26 -12.21
N LYS A 260 -23.35 0.04 -12.20
CA LYS A 260 -22.97 0.80 -13.41
C LYS A 260 -21.53 0.47 -13.84
N ASP A 261 -21.33 0.18 -15.12
CA ASP A 261 -20.02 0.15 -15.76
C ASP A 261 -19.40 1.56 -15.78
N ARG A 262 -18.60 1.87 -14.76
CA ARG A 262 -18.06 3.23 -14.48
C ARG A 262 -16.57 3.24 -14.14
N LEU A 263 -16.10 2.23 -13.42
CA LEU A 263 -14.78 2.21 -12.79
C LEU A 263 -13.84 1.28 -13.54
N VAL A 264 -12.66 1.79 -13.91
CA VAL A 264 -11.60 1.07 -14.62
C VAL A 264 -10.33 1.32 -13.81
N GLN A 265 -10.23 0.63 -12.66
CA GLN A 265 -9.26 0.87 -11.59
C GLN A 265 -8.75 -0.48 -11.02
N PHE A 266 -7.69 -0.47 -10.20
CA PHE A 266 -7.26 -1.68 -9.49
C PHE A 266 -8.27 -2.08 -8.40
N CYS A 267 -8.77 -1.14 -7.59
CA CYS A 267 -9.79 -1.47 -6.59
C CYS A 267 -11.08 -2.02 -7.24
N HIS A 268 -11.51 -1.41 -8.34
CA HIS A 268 -12.78 -1.70 -9.01
C HIS A 268 -12.65 -1.64 -10.54
N GLY A 269 -12.80 -2.79 -11.20
CA GLY A 269 -12.87 -2.90 -12.66
C GLY A 269 -11.76 -3.77 -13.27
N ALA A 270 -11.60 -3.66 -14.58
CA ALA A 270 -10.69 -4.47 -15.38
C ALA A 270 -9.21 -4.51 -14.89
N PRO A 271 -8.53 -3.40 -14.54
CA PRO A 271 -7.12 -3.43 -14.17
C PRO A 271 -6.78 -4.38 -13.02
N GLY A 272 -7.57 -4.33 -11.93
CA GLY A 272 -7.36 -5.20 -10.78
C GLY A 272 -7.60 -6.67 -11.10
N VAL A 273 -8.68 -6.95 -11.85
CA VAL A 273 -9.02 -8.32 -12.27
C VAL A 273 -7.93 -8.89 -13.19
N VAL A 274 -7.39 -8.11 -14.12
CA VAL A 274 -6.27 -8.54 -14.99
C VAL A 274 -5.01 -8.86 -14.17
N ALA A 275 -4.62 -7.97 -13.25
CA ALA A 275 -3.42 -8.18 -12.43
C ALA A 275 -3.52 -9.41 -11.51
N SER A 276 -4.69 -9.60 -10.88
CA SER A 276 -5.02 -10.81 -10.12
C SER A 276 -4.91 -12.07 -10.99
N LEU A 277 -5.58 -12.09 -12.14
CA LEU A 277 -5.62 -13.25 -13.02
C LEU A 277 -4.25 -13.64 -13.56
N LEU A 278 -3.44 -12.68 -14.03
CA LEU A 278 -2.09 -12.95 -14.52
C LEU A 278 -1.18 -13.51 -13.42
N SER A 279 -1.37 -13.08 -12.17
CA SER A 279 -0.62 -13.58 -11.01
C SER A 279 -0.94 -15.05 -10.69
N ILE A 280 -2.17 -15.51 -10.91
CA ILE A 280 -2.64 -16.85 -10.47
C ILE A 280 -2.96 -17.85 -11.60
N ARG A 281 -3.01 -17.44 -12.88
CA ARG A 281 -3.53 -18.28 -13.98
C ARG A 281 -2.92 -19.69 -14.08
N ARG A 282 -1.63 -19.84 -13.76
CA ARG A 282 -0.91 -21.14 -13.79
C ARG A 282 -1.56 -22.22 -12.91
N PHE A 283 -2.27 -21.80 -11.87
CA PHE A 283 -2.90 -22.67 -10.88
C PHE A 283 -4.34 -23.07 -11.27
N PHE A 284 -4.87 -22.48 -12.35
CA PHE A 284 -6.21 -22.74 -12.90
C PHE A 284 -6.14 -23.19 -14.36
N PRO A 285 -5.45 -24.31 -14.69
CA PRO A 285 -5.23 -24.73 -16.07
C PRO A 285 -6.54 -25.06 -16.83
N ALA A 286 -7.62 -25.44 -16.14
CA ALA A 286 -8.94 -25.64 -16.75
C ALA A 286 -9.63 -24.31 -17.13
N LEU A 287 -9.13 -23.17 -16.63
CA LEU A 287 -9.64 -21.83 -16.94
C LEU A 287 -8.68 -21.00 -17.82
N ASP A 288 -7.44 -21.40 -18.08
CA ASP A 288 -6.42 -20.55 -18.75
C ASP A 288 -6.94 -19.96 -20.09
N ASP A 289 -7.49 -20.83 -20.94
CA ASP A 289 -8.18 -20.53 -22.20
C ASP A 289 -9.29 -19.44 -22.06
N ARG A 290 -9.99 -19.43 -20.91
CA ARG A 290 -11.02 -18.44 -20.57
C ARG A 290 -10.42 -17.17 -19.96
N ILE A 291 -9.38 -17.32 -19.14
CA ILE A 291 -8.64 -16.21 -18.53
C ILE A 291 -7.99 -15.36 -19.63
N GLU A 292 -7.37 -15.95 -20.65
CA GLU A 292 -6.79 -15.20 -21.78
C GLU A 292 -7.85 -14.39 -22.53
N ARG A 293 -9.02 -14.98 -22.84
CA ARG A 293 -10.14 -14.26 -23.46
C ARG A 293 -10.70 -13.11 -22.60
N VAL A 294 -10.81 -13.33 -21.29
CA VAL A 294 -11.24 -12.29 -20.34
C VAL A 294 -10.21 -11.16 -20.27
N VAL A 295 -8.93 -11.49 -20.13
CA VAL A 295 -7.81 -10.53 -20.03
C VAL A 295 -7.67 -9.70 -21.31
N ALA A 296 -7.85 -10.30 -22.49
CA ALA A 296 -7.85 -9.57 -23.76
C ALA A 296 -8.94 -8.47 -23.78
N ARG A 297 -10.20 -8.84 -23.53
CA ARG A 297 -11.32 -7.87 -23.47
C ARG A 297 -11.18 -6.85 -22.34
N ALA A 298 -10.62 -7.26 -21.20
CA ALA A 298 -10.36 -6.36 -20.09
C ALA A 298 -9.26 -5.34 -20.45
N ARG A 299 -8.25 -5.73 -21.25
CA ARG A 299 -7.24 -4.81 -21.78
C ARG A 299 -7.81 -3.84 -22.80
N GLU A 300 -8.69 -4.29 -23.71
CA GLU A 300 -9.42 -3.40 -24.64
C GLU A 300 -10.16 -2.28 -23.88
N CYS A 301 -10.85 -2.62 -22.78
CA CYS A 301 -11.47 -1.67 -21.86
C CYS A 301 -10.46 -0.67 -21.26
N VAL A 302 -9.31 -1.16 -20.77
CA VAL A 302 -8.28 -0.30 -20.17
C VAL A 302 -7.64 0.62 -21.22
N LEU A 303 -7.44 0.15 -22.45
CA LEU A 303 -6.96 0.98 -23.56
C LEU A 303 -7.94 2.11 -23.91
N GLU A 304 -9.25 1.84 -23.91
CA GLU A 304 -10.27 2.86 -24.22
C GLU A 304 -10.46 3.87 -23.06
N ARG A 305 -10.48 3.39 -21.81
CA ARG A 305 -11.03 4.14 -20.65
C ARG A 305 -10.08 4.26 -19.44
N GLY A 306 -8.85 3.76 -19.54
CA GLY A 306 -7.90 3.67 -18.42
C GLY A 306 -6.99 4.89 -18.23
N LEU A 307 -6.96 5.86 -19.15
CA LEU A 307 -6.26 7.14 -18.98
C LEU A 307 -7.04 8.07 -18.04
N LEU A 308 -7.13 7.72 -16.76
CA LEU A 308 -7.98 8.42 -15.79
C LEU A 308 -7.58 9.88 -15.55
N THR A 309 -8.56 10.73 -15.25
CA THR A 309 -8.36 12.14 -14.82
C THR A 309 -7.94 12.28 -13.35
N LYS A 310 -7.98 11.18 -12.57
CA LYS A 310 -7.38 11.08 -11.24
C LYS A 310 -5.86 11.13 -11.30
N GLU A 311 -5.25 11.63 -10.23
CA GLU A 311 -3.80 11.70 -10.11
C GLU A 311 -3.12 10.34 -10.39
N PRO A 312 -2.02 10.28 -11.17
CA PRO A 312 -1.42 9.00 -11.57
C PRO A 312 -0.80 8.21 -10.41
N CYS A 313 -1.60 7.31 -9.84
CA CYS A 313 -1.27 6.39 -8.74
C CYS A 313 -1.54 4.92 -9.12
N LEU A 314 -1.34 3.97 -8.17
CA LEU A 314 -1.57 2.54 -8.41
C LEU A 314 -3.04 2.12 -8.27
N CYS A 315 -3.74 2.52 -7.20
CA CYS A 315 -5.10 2.03 -6.95
C CYS A 315 -6.10 2.44 -8.03
N HIS A 316 -6.07 3.70 -8.44
CA HIS A 316 -7.14 4.27 -9.26
C HIS A 316 -6.68 5.45 -10.13
N GLY A 317 -5.43 5.37 -10.62
CA GLY A 317 -4.83 6.31 -11.55
C GLY A 317 -4.14 5.61 -12.72
N ILE A 318 -3.59 6.41 -13.63
CA ILE A 318 -2.98 5.91 -14.88
C ILE A 318 -1.84 4.90 -14.62
N SER A 319 -1.01 5.13 -13.59
CA SER A 319 0.18 4.33 -13.29
C SER A 319 -0.15 2.86 -13.01
N GLY A 320 -1.19 2.58 -12.21
CA GLY A 320 -1.65 1.22 -11.95
C GLY A 320 -2.44 0.61 -13.11
N ASN A 321 -3.24 1.42 -13.81
CA ASN A 321 -3.94 0.96 -15.01
C ASN A 321 -2.98 0.50 -16.11
N ALA A 322 -1.83 1.16 -16.24
CA ALA A 322 -0.77 0.78 -17.18
C ALA A 322 -0.26 -0.67 -16.95
N LEU A 323 -0.16 -1.13 -15.69
CA LEU A 323 0.34 -2.47 -15.35
C LEU A 323 -0.52 -3.61 -15.89
N ALA A 324 -1.79 -3.34 -16.24
CA ALA A 324 -2.66 -4.33 -16.87
C ALA A 324 -2.34 -4.57 -18.37
N LEU A 325 -1.56 -3.70 -19.01
CA LEU A 325 -1.39 -3.64 -20.48
C LEU A 325 -0.18 -4.43 -20.99
N GLU A 326 -0.06 -4.53 -22.33
CA GLU A 326 1.17 -5.02 -22.97
C GLU A 326 2.19 -3.89 -23.22
N ASP A 327 3.45 -4.25 -23.47
CA ASP A 327 4.61 -3.38 -23.22
C ASP A 327 4.55 -2.01 -23.93
N ARG A 328 4.04 -1.97 -25.16
CA ARG A 328 3.97 -0.74 -25.97
C ARG A 328 2.91 0.21 -25.43
N GLU A 329 1.79 -0.35 -25.01
CA GLU A 329 0.65 0.38 -24.48
C GLU A 329 0.88 0.77 -23.00
N PHE A 330 1.65 -0.04 -22.26
CA PHE A 330 2.22 0.28 -20.94
C PHE A 330 3.20 1.46 -21.00
N GLU A 331 4.21 1.44 -21.89
CA GLU A 331 5.13 2.58 -22.12
C GLU A 331 4.35 3.86 -22.51
N HIS A 332 3.25 3.72 -23.28
CA HIS A 332 2.40 4.85 -23.66
C HIS A 332 1.55 5.39 -22.51
N PHE A 333 0.93 4.54 -21.69
CA PHE A 333 0.16 5.00 -20.53
C PHE A 333 1.06 5.74 -19.54
N LEU A 334 2.28 5.23 -19.30
CA LEU A 334 3.26 5.95 -18.47
C LEU A 334 3.70 7.29 -19.08
N SER A 335 3.59 7.51 -20.39
CA SER A 335 3.89 8.82 -20.98
C SER A 335 3.04 9.97 -20.40
N TYR A 336 1.81 9.66 -19.95
CA TYR A 336 0.88 10.59 -19.28
C TYR A 336 1.15 10.80 -17.78
N THR A 337 2.09 10.05 -17.17
CA THR A 337 2.37 10.09 -15.72
C THR A 337 3.62 10.90 -15.37
N THR A 338 4.23 11.61 -16.33
CA THR A 338 5.36 12.50 -16.03
C THR A 338 4.91 13.72 -15.21
N GLY A 339 5.84 14.28 -14.43
CA GLY A 339 5.60 15.52 -13.68
C GLY A 339 5.33 16.77 -14.56
N HIS A 340 5.49 16.68 -15.89
CA HIS A 340 5.03 17.71 -16.82
C HIS A 340 3.54 17.55 -17.15
N GLU A 341 3.11 16.34 -17.50
CA GLU A 341 1.71 16.07 -17.86
C GLU A 341 0.79 16.29 -16.64
N ILE A 342 1.21 15.91 -15.43
CA ILE A 342 0.47 16.18 -14.19
C ILE A 342 0.25 17.69 -13.99
N LYS A 343 1.26 18.52 -14.25
CA LYS A 343 1.16 19.99 -14.14
C LYS A 343 0.34 20.60 -15.29
N CYS A 344 0.27 19.94 -16.45
CA CYS A 344 -0.68 20.31 -17.51
C CYS A 344 -2.12 19.96 -17.12
N MET A 345 -2.38 18.76 -16.59
CA MET A 345 -3.71 18.35 -16.12
C MET A 345 -4.22 19.25 -14.97
N GLU A 346 -3.33 19.69 -14.08
CA GLU A 346 -3.66 20.67 -13.03
C GLU A 346 -4.00 22.05 -13.63
N ARG A 347 -3.12 22.58 -14.48
CA ARG A 347 -3.32 23.88 -15.17
C ARG A 347 -4.64 23.93 -15.96
N ASP A 348 -4.97 22.84 -16.63
CA ASP A 348 -6.14 22.73 -17.51
C ASP A 348 -7.42 22.37 -16.73
N GLY A 349 -7.35 22.26 -15.40
CA GLY A 349 -8.51 22.08 -14.52
C GLY A 349 -9.16 20.68 -14.59
N VAL A 350 -8.43 19.68 -15.07
CA VAL A 350 -8.92 18.30 -15.29
C VAL A 350 -8.40 17.29 -14.28
N LEU A 351 -7.35 17.62 -13.51
CA LEU A 351 -6.77 16.75 -12.48
C LEU A 351 -7.65 16.63 -11.24
N GLU A 352 -8.18 15.44 -10.97
CA GLU A 352 -8.72 15.06 -9.66
C GLU A 352 -7.53 14.64 -8.77
N LYS A 353 -7.10 15.55 -7.87
CA LYS A 353 -5.93 15.34 -6.99
C LYS A 353 -6.13 14.18 -6.01
N SER A 354 -5.02 13.60 -5.56
CA SER A 354 -5.04 12.59 -4.50
C SER A 354 -5.24 13.19 -3.11
N ASP A 355 -5.97 12.48 -2.25
CA ASP A 355 -6.08 12.75 -0.81
C ASP A 355 -4.80 12.33 -0.05
N ASP A 356 -4.02 11.37 -0.58
CA ASP A 356 -2.65 11.05 -0.14
C ASP A 356 -1.71 11.02 -1.36
N PRO A 357 -1.15 12.18 -1.76
CA PRO A 357 -0.25 12.31 -2.90
C PRO A 357 1.16 11.73 -2.66
N ALA A 358 1.50 11.29 -1.46
CA ALA A 358 2.79 10.66 -1.17
C ALA A 358 2.76 9.13 -1.34
N SER A 359 1.65 8.51 -0.90
CA SER A 359 1.48 7.06 -0.72
C SER A 359 1.83 6.14 -1.88
N LEU A 360 2.10 4.88 -1.55
CA LEU A 360 2.31 3.81 -2.53
C LEU A 360 1.06 3.56 -3.40
N TRP A 361 -0.14 3.66 -2.85
CA TRP A 361 -1.35 3.30 -3.62
C TRP A 361 -2.08 4.48 -4.23
N CYS A 362 -2.02 5.66 -3.63
CA CYS A 362 -2.71 6.86 -4.12
C CYS A 362 -1.77 8.02 -4.55
N GLY A 363 -0.44 7.88 -4.44
CA GLY A 363 0.50 8.98 -4.65
C GLY A 363 1.75 8.73 -5.52
N GLU A 364 2.74 9.61 -5.35
CA GLU A 364 4.02 9.64 -6.05
C GLU A 364 4.86 8.37 -5.82
N ALA A 365 4.77 7.71 -4.65
CA ALA A 365 5.47 6.44 -4.45
C ALA A 365 4.93 5.32 -5.37
N GLY A 366 3.61 5.28 -5.61
CA GLY A 366 3.01 4.37 -6.59
C GLY A 366 3.42 4.66 -8.03
N ARG A 367 3.58 5.94 -8.35
CA ARG A 367 4.10 6.43 -9.63
C ARG A 367 5.56 6.02 -9.83
N ALA A 368 6.40 6.11 -8.80
CA ALA A 368 7.77 5.64 -8.82
C ALA A 368 7.86 4.13 -9.09
N TRP A 369 7.03 3.31 -8.43
CA TRP A 369 7.01 1.86 -8.67
C TRP A 369 6.74 1.52 -10.15
N ALA A 370 5.73 2.15 -10.76
CA ALA A 370 5.39 1.87 -12.16
C ALA A 370 6.53 2.25 -13.13
N TRP A 371 7.28 3.32 -12.85
CA TRP A 371 8.50 3.65 -13.61
C TRP A 371 9.65 2.66 -13.38
N ALA A 372 9.80 2.12 -12.17
CA ALA A 372 10.81 1.10 -11.89
C ALA A 372 10.52 -0.24 -12.58
N VAL A 373 9.24 -0.63 -12.70
CA VAL A 373 8.79 -1.78 -13.50
C VAL A 373 9.20 -1.61 -14.97
N ALA A 374 8.99 -0.41 -15.54
CA ALA A 374 9.37 -0.11 -16.92
C ALA A 374 10.89 -0.08 -17.15
N ASP A 375 11.66 0.49 -16.23
CA ASP A 375 13.12 0.60 -16.37
C ASP A 375 13.82 -0.77 -16.30
N LYS A 376 13.49 -1.56 -15.28
CA LYS A 376 14.07 -2.90 -15.06
C LYS A 376 13.41 -3.99 -15.91
N ARG A 377 12.36 -3.65 -16.67
CA ARG A 377 11.51 -4.58 -17.45
C ARG A 377 10.99 -5.74 -16.59
N LEU A 378 10.51 -5.41 -15.41
CA LEU A 378 9.93 -6.40 -14.49
C LEU A 378 8.62 -6.96 -15.06
N GLU A 379 8.21 -8.12 -14.57
CA GLU A 379 6.83 -8.56 -14.79
C GLU A 379 5.87 -7.48 -14.25
N LYS A 380 4.86 -7.11 -15.05
CA LYS A 380 3.99 -5.96 -14.81
C LYS A 380 3.01 -6.22 -13.66
N ARG A 381 3.53 -6.14 -12.44
CA ARG A 381 2.83 -6.38 -11.19
C ARG A 381 2.78 -5.12 -10.33
N PHE A 382 1.74 -5.07 -9.51
CA PHE A 382 1.68 -4.15 -8.37
C PHE A 382 2.76 -4.51 -7.35
N LEU A 383 3.18 -3.55 -6.53
CA LEU A 383 4.24 -3.78 -5.56
C LEU A 383 3.79 -4.87 -4.57
N GLY A 384 4.65 -5.88 -4.41
CA GLY A 384 4.36 -7.12 -3.69
C GLY A 384 5.65 -7.82 -3.25
N PRO A 385 5.56 -8.89 -2.44
CA PRO A 385 6.71 -9.68 -2.03
C PRO A 385 7.54 -10.10 -3.25
N LEU A 386 8.76 -9.57 -3.35
CA LEU A 386 9.69 -9.86 -4.45
C LEU A 386 10.38 -11.22 -4.25
N HIS A 387 9.61 -12.30 -4.25
CA HIS A 387 10.00 -13.63 -4.75
C HIS A 387 8.81 -14.60 -4.63
N TYR A 388 8.33 -15.07 -5.79
CA TYR A 388 7.78 -16.41 -6.05
C TYR A 388 7.43 -16.46 -7.53
N LEU A 389 8.41 -16.89 -8.37
CA LEU A 389 8.24 -17.29 -9.78
C LEU A 389 9.53 -17.64 -10.53
N SER A 390 10.71 -17.32 -9.99
CA SER A 390 11.97 -17.89 -10.48
C SER A 390 12.43 -18.99 -9.54
N PHE A 391 12.96 -20.07 -10.13
CA PHE A 391 13.48 -21.29 -9.50
C PHE A 391 12.44 -22.25 -8.89
N HIS A 392 12.83 -23.54 -8.90
CA HIS A 392 12.18 -24.70 -8.26
C HIS A 392 10.79 -25.19 -8.76
N LEU A 393 10.63 -25.31 -10.08
CA LEU A 393 10.04 -26.51 -10.70
C LEU A 393 10.87 -26.92 -11.94
N PRO A 394 10.97 -28.23 -12.27
CA PRO A 394 11.91 -28.72 -13.28
C PRO A 394 11.51 -28.34 -14.71
N SER A 395 12.41 -27.67 -15.43
CA SER A 395 12.26 -27.45 -16.88
C SER A 395 12.46 -28.76 -17.66
N PRO A 396 11.74 -28.98 -18.77
CA PRO A 396 12.00 -30.12 -19.65
C PRO A 396 13.36 -29.98 -20.35
N ASN A 397 14.09 -31.09 -20.45
CA ASN A 397 15.48 -31.14 -20.98
C ASN A 397 15.68 -30.33 -22.27
N LEU A 398 16.45 -29.25 -22.16
CA LEU A 398 17.12 -28.55 -23.26
C LEU A 398 18.60 -28.43 -22.87
N GLY A 399 19.49 -28.83 -23.78
CA GLY A 399 20.87 -29.20 -23.46
C GLY A 399 21.83 -28.05 -23.13
N ASP A 400 22.93 -28.42 -22.50
CA ASP A 400 23.93 -27.53 -21.90
C ASP A 400 24.59 -26.55 -22.89
N PHE A 401 24.78 -25.31 -22.44
CA PHE A 401 25.70 -24.34 -23.05
C PHE A 401 26.35 -23.49 -21.94
N ASP A 402 27.57 -23.87 -21.53
CA ASP A 402 28.37 -23.14 -20.55
C ASP A 402 28.80 -21.75 -21.04
N LEU A 403 28.68 -20.74 -20.17
CA LEU A 403 29.47 -19.50 -20.23
C LEU A 403 29.92 -19.07 -18.81
N PRO A 404 31.19 -18.68 -18.61
CA PRO A 404 31.77 -18.53 -17.27
C PRO A 404 31.47 -17.17 -16.60
N VAL A 405 31.35 -17.22 -15.27
CA VAL A 405 31.11 -16.07 -14.38
C VAL A 405 32.42 -15.35 -14.00
N HIS A 406 32.35 -14.03 -13.82
CA HIS A 406 33.34 -13.29 -13.01
C HIS A 406 32.64 -12.22 -12.15
N LEU A 407 32.74 -12.36 -10.83
CA LEU A 407 32.31 -11.37 -9.83
C LEU A 407 33.53 -10.95 -8.98
N PRO A 408 33.68 -9.66 -8.62
CA PRO A 408 34.73 -9.18 -7.71
C PRO A 408 34.35 -9.33 -6.23
N SER A 409 35.35 -9.50 -5.36
CA SER A 409 35.17 -9.69 -3.91
C SER A 409 34.83 -8.40 -3.13
N PRO A 410 34.13 -8.50 -1.98
CA PRO A 410 33.76 -7.35 -1.15
C PRO A 410 34.94 -6.71 -0.39
N GLN A 411 34.74 -5.47 0.07
CA GLN A 411 35.67 -4.70 0.92
C GLN A 411 35.18 -4.69 2.39
N PRO A 412 36.10 -4.55 3.38
CA PRO A 412 35.76 -4.55 4.80
C PRO A 412 35.10 -3.23 5.30
N PRO A 413 34.39 -3.25 6.44
CA PRO A 413 33.63 -2.10 6.95
C PRO A 413 34.49 -0.96 7.51
N ILE A 414 33.94 0.25 7.52
CA ILE A 414 34.56 1.47 8.06
C ILE A 414 33.94 1.81 9.42
N GLU A 415 34.78 2.06 10.43
CA GLU A 415 34.34 2.52 11.75
C GLU A 415 34.07 4.03 11.81
N GLN A 416 32.99 4.40 12.51
CA GLN A 416 32.75 5.66 13.23
C GLN A 416 33.49 6.94 12.77
N LEU A 417 32.79 7.83 12.06
CA LEU A 417 33.17 9.24 11.92
C LEU A 417 32.22 10.16 12.68
N THR A 418 32.79 11.08 13.46
CA THR A 418 32.05 12.02 14.32
C THR A 418 31.91 13.41 13.68
N TYR A 419 30.78 14.05 13.97
CA TYR A 419 30.32 15.31 13.37
C TYR A 419 31.06 16.54 13.94
N GLN A 420 31.77 17.30 13.10
CA GLN A 420 32.13 18.70 13.37
C GLN A 420 32.10 19.58 12.10
N LYS A 421 31.83 20.88 12.29
CA LYS A 421 31.43 21.84 11.26
C LYS A 421 32.61 22.42 10.47
N ARG A 422 32.43 22.66 9.17
CA ARG A 422 33.32 23.51 8.36
C ARG A 422 33.23 24.97 8.79
N ALA A 423 34.37 25.59 9.10
CA ALA A 423 34.55 27.04 9.12
C ALA A 423 35.98 27.41 8.71
N ALA A 424 36.11 28.47 7.91
CA ALA A 424 37.35 29.14 7.52
C ALA A 424 38.53 28.29 6.99
N ARG A 425 38.81 28.42 5.68
CA ARG A 425 40.03 29.08 5.16
C ARG A 425 40.11 29.01 3.62
N ASN A 426 40.37 30.17 3.00
CA ASN A 426 41.42 30.31 2.00
C ASN A 426 41.79 31.80 1.92
N ASN A 427 43.06 32.12 2.22
CA ASN A 427 43.58 33.49 2.18
C ASN A 427 45.12 33.44 2.13
N THR A 428 45.72 33.72 0.98
CA THR A 428 47.17 33.95 0.74
C THR A 428 47.33 34.65 -0.61
N PRO A 429 48.37 35.49 -0.84
CA PRO A 429 48.03 36.86 -1.24
C PRO A 429 48.89 37.48 -2.36
N CYS A 430 48.50 38.72 -2.72
CA CYS A 430 49.34 39.79 -3.29
C CYS A 430 50.13 39.55 -4.59
N HIS A 431 49.76 40.31 -5.62
CA HIS A 431 50.67 41.32 -6.20
C HIS A 431 49.86 42.54 -6.69
N SER A 432 50.53 43.67 -6.90
CA SER A 432 49.92 45.00 -7.09
C SER A 432 50.44 45.71 -8.34
N THR A 433 49.57 46.46 -9.04
CA THR A 433 49.85 47.82 -9.60
C THR A 433 48.62 48.48 -10.25
N SER A 434 48.19 49.61 -9.66
CA SER A 434 47.75 50.89 -10.28
C SER A 434 46.61 51.05 -11.33
N THR A 435 45.90 52.18 -11.13
CA THR A 435 45.30 53.17 -12.09
C THR A 435 43.91 52.97 -12.74
N SER A 436 42.98 53.89 -12.37
CA SER A 436 41.81 54.47 -13.11
C SER A 436 40.68 53.54 -13.62
N SER A 437 39.39 53.89 -13.59
CA SER A 437 38.61 55.07 -13.10
C SER A 437 37.19 54.59 -12.68
N ALA A 438 36.45 55.18 -11.73
CA ALA A 438 35.59 56.40 -11.86
C ALA A 438 34.73 56.42 -13.15
N VAL A 439 33.41 56.65 -13.20
CA VAL A 439 32.34 57.18 -12.29
C VAL A 439 30.99 56.54 -12.75
N SER A 440 29.88 56.35 -12.01
CA SER A 440 29.36 56.71 -10.66
C SER A 440 28.87 55.43 -9.89
N GLN A 441 28.05 55.36 -8.82
CA GLN A 441 27.18 56.23 -7.98
C GLN A 441 25.76 56.65 -8.48
N GLU A 442 24.69 56.18 -7.82
CA GLU A 442 23.44 56.95 -7.58
C GLU A 442 22.81 56.54 -6.24
N GLU A 443 22.07 57.46 -5.61
CA GLU A 443 21.84 57.57 -4.15
C GLU A 443 20.65 58.52 -3.87
N ASN A 444 19.88 58.48 -2.76
CA ASN A 444 19.77 57.59 -1.57
C ASN A 444 18.42 57.92 -0.87
N LEU A 445 18.21 57.54 0.40
CA LEU A 445 17.16 57.99 1.36
C LEU A 445 15.76 57.35 1.20
N LEU A 446 14.97 57.10 2.26
CA LEU A 446 15.04 57.38 3.72
C LEU A 446 15.03 56.02 4.52
N ALA A 447 15.34 55.83 5.81
CA ALA A 447 15.15 56.57 7.08
C ALA A 447 13.66 56.66 7.53
N GLU A 448 13.23 56.40 8.78
CA GLU A 448 13.83 55.91 10.06
C GLU A 448 12.69 55.08 10.79
N SER A 449 12.71 54.59 12.05
CA SER A 449 13.48 54.89 13.26
C SER A 449 13.53 53.74 14.30
N LEU A 450 14.62 53.68 15.09
CA LEU A 450 14.72 53.69 16.58
C LEU A 450 13.58 53.03 17.44
N LEU A 451 13.82 52.28 18.54
CA LEU A 451 15.05 52.06 19.36
C LEU A 451 15.00 50.75 20.22
N ALA A 452 16.11 50.46 20.93
CA ALA A 452 16.48 49.27 21.74
C ALA A 452 15.46 48.76 22.82
N VAL A 453 15.56 47.53 23.38
CA VAL A 453 16.56 47.04 24.39
C VAL A 453 16.55 45.50 24.52
N SER A 454 17.66 44.88 24.97
CA SER A 454 17.83 43.42 25.18
C SER A 454 17.89 42.98 26.66
N PRO A 455 17.58 41.70 26.96
CA PRO A 455 18.17 40.93 28.06
C PRO A 455 18.95 39.67 27.57
N PRO A 456 19.77 39.01 28.41
CA PRO A 456 20.86 38.13 27.96
C PRO A 456 20.59 36.60 28.02
N ALA A 457 21.49 35.83 27.40
CA ALA A 457 21.59 34.37 27.52
C ALA A 457 22.58 33.93 28.64
N PRO A 458 22.42 32.73 29.21
CA PRO A 458 23.43 32.06 30.04
C PRO A 458 24.33 31.10 29.25
N ASP A 459 25.54 30.87 29.74
CA ASP A 459 26.56 29.93 29.20
C ASP A 459 27.09 29.02 30.38
N PRO A 460 28.05 28.09 30.26
CA PRO A 460 27.83 26.72 30.75
C PRO A 460 28.76 26.28 31.91
N PHE A 461 28.43 25.15 32.57
CA PHE A 461 29.23 24.59 33.67
C PHE A 461 29.63 23.11 33.49
N ILE A 462 30.85 22.94 32.96
CA ILE A 462 31.98 22.10 33.44
C ILE A 462 31.70 20.74 34.15
N LEU A 463 32.42 19.72 33.67
CA LEU A 463 32.59 18.36 34.21
C LEU A 463 33.15 18.28 35.64
N GLN A 464 32.78 17.22 36.38
CA GLN A 464 33.72 16.52 37.28
C GLN A 464 33.59 14.99 37.18
N HIS A 465 34.74 14.30 37.19
CA HIS A 465 34.84 12.85 37.32
C HIS A 465 35.02 12.44 38.79
N HIS A 466 34.46 11.30 39.19
CA HIS A 466 35.06 10.45 40.23
C HIS A 466 35.00 8.97 39.84
N ARG A 467 35.95 8.16 40.36
CA ARG A 467 36.21 6.76 39.98
C ARG A 467 35.88 5.78 41.12
N CYS A 468 35.75 4.50 40.75
CA CYS A 468 36.00 3.30 41.58
C CYS A 468 34.92 2.95 42.65
N ARG A 469 34.67 1.67 43.01
CA ARG A 469 35.34 0.37 42.73
C ARG A 469 34.33 -0.76 42.37
N ARG A 470 34.83 -1.87 41.80
CA ARG A 470 34.16 -3.20 41.81
C ARG A 470 34.22 -3.84 43.21
N PRO A 471 33.37 -4.84 43.50
CA PRO A 471 33.91 -6.22 43.48
C PRO A 471 33.03 -7.25 42.71
N ARG A 472 33.57 -8.47 42.58
CA ARG A 472 32.95 -9.74 42.13
C ARG A 472 33.43 -10.84 43.11
N PRO A 473 32.89 -12.07 43.09
CA PRO A 473 31.49 -12.49 42.91
C PRO A 473 31.04 -13.45 44.06
N CYS A 474 29.78 -13.88 44.11
CA CYS A 474 29.42 -15.15 44.75
C CYS A 474 28.09 -15.73 44.23
N CYS A 475 27.85 -17.02 44.47
CA CYS A 475 26.89 -17.86 43.77
C CYS A 475 25.46 -17.83 44.33
N GLY A 476 24.46 -18.17 43.50
CA GLY A 476 23.27 -18.92 43.97
C GLY A 476 21.88 -18.50 43.45
N ALA A 477 21.08 -19.52 43.08
CA ALA A 477 19.62 -19.56 42.95
C ALA A 477 18.89 -18.76 41.83
N ARG A 478 17.99 -19.48 41.13
CA ARG A 478 16.74 -18.94 40.54
C ARG A 478 15.65 -18.95 41.63
N PRO A 479 14.53 -18.20 41.49
CA PRO A 479 13.39 -18.70 40.69
C PRO A 479 12.83 -17.63 39.73
N ALA A 480 11.73 -17.95 39.04
CA ALA A 480 11.10 -17.11 38.01
C ALA A 480 9.81 -16.44 38.52
N SER A 481 9.41 -15.34 37.88
CA SER A 481 7.99 -14.92 37.75
C SER A 481 7.81 -13.90 36.61
N GLN A 482 6.61 -13.92 36.03
CA GLN A 482 6.10 -13.06 34.97
C GLN A 482 6.33 -11.55 35.19
N VAL A 483 6.40 -10.80 34.09
CA VAL A 483 5.99 -9.38 34.04
C VAL A 483 5.02 -9.22 32.87
N GLY A 484 3.72 -9.19 33.16
CA GLY A 484 2.70 -8.73 32.21
C GLY A 484 2.39 -7.25 32.46
N LEU A 485 2.21 -6.47 31.41
CA LEU A 485 1.69 -5.09 31.50
C LEU A 485 0.18 -5.05 31.30
N TRP A 486 -0.46 -4.00 31.83
CA TRP A 486 -1.90 -3.97 32.09
C TRP A 486 -2.70 -3.24 31.01
N VAL A 487 -3.83 -3.84 30.61
CA VAL A 487 -4.95 -3.11 30.00
C VAL A 487 -5.79 -2.49 31.12
N ALA A 488 -6.04 -1.18 31.06
CA ALA A 488 -6.82 -0.46 32.06
C ALA A 488 -8.28 -0.32 31.62
N GLN A 489 -9.17 -1.18 32.14
CA GLN A 489 -10.62 -0.98 32.02
C GLN A 489 -11.14 -0.03 33.12
N ALA A 490 -11.87 1.01 32.74
CA ALA A 490 -12.55 1.92 33.65
C ALA A 490 -14.02 1.52 33.84
N ASN A 491 -14.41 1.14 35.06
CA ASN A 491 -15.79 0.82 35.40
C ASN A 491 -16.54 2.03 35.98
N GLY A 492 -17.70 2.36 35.39
CA GLY A 492 -18.68 3.30 35.94
C GLY A 492 -19.92 2.57 36.45
N PHE A 493 -20.34 2.83 37.69
CA PHE A 493 -21.45 2.12 38.33
C PHE A 493 -22.84 2.52 37.78
N GLY A 494 -23.74 1.53 37.64
CA GLY A 494 -25.16 1.73 37.40
C GLY A 494 -25.98 0.49 37.80
N SER A 495 -26.64 0.53 38.96
CA SER A 495 -27.31 -0.64 39.57
C SER A 495 -28.78 -0.79 39.13
N GLY A 496 -29.22 -2.02 38.81
CA GLY A 496 -30.64 -2.36 38.64
C GLY A 496 -30.88 -3.87 38.73
N SER A 497 -31.73 -4.30 39.67
CA SER A 497 -32.03 -5.71 39.96
C SER A 497 -33.34 -6.18 39.34
N GLY A 498 -33.38 -7.40 38.81
CA GLY A 498 -34.59 -8.12 38.40
C GLY A 498 -34.24 -9.52 37.91
N ALA A 499 -35.06 -10.52 38.22
CA ALA A 499 -34.76 -11.92 37.94
C ALA A 499 -35.97 -12.68 37.36
N ASP A 500 -35.67 -13.91 36.92
CA ASP A 500 -36.57 -15.07 36.77
C ASP A 500 -37.45 -15.24 35.50
N GLU A 501 -37.66 -16.54 35.22
CA GLU A 501 -38.54 -17.23 34.25
C GLU A 501 -38.36 -16.90 32.75
N VAL A 502 -37.87 -17.80 31.87
CA VAL A 502 -38.24 -19.21 31.57
C VAL A 502 -39.60 -19.33 30.85
N GLY A 503 -39.57 -19.49 29.52
CA GLY A 503 -40.73 -19.78 28.67
C GLY A 503 -40.35 -20.59 27.42
N LYS A 504 -41.10 -21.66 27.11
CA LYS A 504 -40.79 -22.61 26.03
C LYS A 504 -41.44 -22.25 24.69
N TRP A 505 -40.65 -22.40 23.62
CA TRP A 505 -40.84 -23.25 22.43
C TRP A 505 -42.25 -23.73 21.98
N ASP A 506 -42.37 -23.82 20.65
CA ASP A 506 -43.28 -24.62 19.81
C ASP A 506 -44.74 -24.17 19.57
N GLY A 507 -45.18 -24.24 18.30
CA GLY A 507 -46.56 -23.90 17.89
C GLY A 507 -46.82 -23.78 16.36
N VAL A 508 -46.54 -24.83 15.58
CA VAL A 508 -46.80 -24.89 14.11
C VAL A 508 -48.31 -24.76 13.76
N GLY A 509 -48.66 -24.13 12.63
CA GLY A 509 -50.01 -24.21 12.06
C GLY A 509 -50.24 -23.51 10.71
N ASP A 510 -50.39 -24.30 9.63
CA ASP A 510 -50.71 -23.82 8.28
C ASP A 510 -52.13 -23.24 8.11
N ARG A 511 -52.28 -22.27 7.19
CA ARG A 511 -53.08 -22.49 5.96
C ARG A 511 -52.99 -21.39 4.89
N ASP A 512 -53.06 -21.83 3.64
CA ASP A 512 -53.25 -20.99 2.45
C ASP A 512 -54.62 -20.31 2.38
N VAL A 513 -54.72 -19.26 1.56
CA VAL A 513 -55.65 -19.21 0.40
C VAL A 513 -55.26 -18.05 -0.52
N ALA A 514 -55.27 -18.26 -1.83
CA ALA A 514 -55.06 -17.22 -2.84
C ALA A 514 -56.38 -16.54 -3.26
N GLY A 515 -56.36 -15.25 -3.62
CA GLY A 515 -57.54 -14.50 -4.05
C GLY A 515 -57.19 -13.22 -4.82
N MET A 516 -57.55 -13.18 -6.09
CA MET A 516 -57.21 -12.14 -7.08
C MET A 516 -58.09 -10.88 -7.02
N ASP A 517 -57.59 -9.82 -7.68
CA ASP A 517 -58.32 -8.79 -8.43
C ASP A 517 -59.14 -7.67 -7.75
N SER A 518 -58.48 -6.49 -7.71
CA SER A 518 -58.81 -5.34 -8.60
C SER A 518 -59.52 -4.08 -8.05
N ALA A 519 -59.16 -2.96 -8.71
CA ALA A 519 -59.86 -1.66 -8.83
C ALA A 519 -59.99 -0.74 -7.60
N GLY A 520 -60.08 0.58 -7.89
CA GLY A 520 -60.46 1.62 -6.92
C GLY A 520 -59.36 2.64 -6.59
N GLY A 521 -59.22 3.69 -7.41
CA GLY A 521 -58.33 4.82 -7.11
C GLY A 521 -58.97 5.86 -6.18
N GLY A 522 -58.19 6.41 -5.25
CA GLY A 522 -58.53 7.55 -4.40
C GLY A 522 -57.24 8.29 -4.02
N GLY A 523 -57.24 9.63 -4.09
CA GLY A 523 -56.03 10.45 -4.09
C GLY A 523 -55.67 11.16 -2.78
N ASP A 524 -54.59 11.95 -2.88
CA ASP A 524 -54.07 12.95 -1.94
C ASP A 524 -53.70 12.52 -0.50
N GLY A 525 -52.39 12.41 -0.27
CA GLY A 525 -51.78 12.33 1.06
C GLY A 525 -50.31 12.78 1.03
N ARG A 526 -50.03 14.03 1.42
CA ARG A 526 -48.66 14.57 1.43
C ARG A 526 -47.85 14.01 2.61
N SER A 527 -46.69 13.43 2.34
CA SER A 527 -45.54 13.38 3.26
C SER A 527 -44.24 13.51 2.45
N GLY A 528 -43.20 14.08 3.06
CA GLY A 528 -42.00 14.49 2.33
C GLY A 528 -40.94 13.40 2.24
N CYS A 529 -40.35 13.21 1.05
CA CYS A 529 -39.09 12.49 0.93
C CYS A 529 -37.97 13.31 1.57
N SER A 530 -37.39 12.82 2.66
CA SER A 530 -36.09 13.27 3.15
C SER A 530 -35.00 12.88 2.14
N LEU A 531 -33.99 13.74 1.99
CA LEU A 531 -32.86 13.49 1.11
C LEU A 531 -31.94 12.42 1.73
N GLY A 532 -32.01 11.20 1.19
CA GLY A 532 -31.01 10.18 1.46
C GLY A 532 -29.69 10.54 0.77
N GLY A 533 -28.72 11.04 1.52
CA GLY A 533 -27.37 11.30 1.02
C GLY A 533 -26.62 9.98 0.80
N GLU A 534 -26.22 9.70 -0.45
CA GLU A 534 -25.23 8.65 -0.74
C GLU A 534 -23.86 9.10 -0.21
N TRP A 535 -23.41 8.48 0.88
CA TRP A 535 -22.02 8.58 1.30
C TRP A 535 -21.18 7.58 0.48
N GLU A 536 -20.55 8.04 -0.60
CA GLU A 536 -19.39 7.35 -1.21
C GLU A 536 -18.24 7.44 -0.17
N VAL A 537 -18.13 6.44 0.71
CA VAL A 537 -17.01 6.28 1.64
C VAL A 537 -15.92 5.48 0.91
N TRP A 538 -14.93 6.23 0.40
CA TRP A 538 -13.64 5.82 -0.16
C TRP A 538 -13.69 4.76 -1.29
#